data_AF-A0A0N1F2Q8-F1
#
_entry.id   AF-A0A0N1F2Q8-F1
#
_cell.length_a   1.000
_cell.length_b   1.000
_cell.length_c   1.000
_cell.angle_alpha   90.00
_cell.angle_beta   90.00
_cell.angle_gamma   90.00
#
_symmetry.space_group_name_H-M   'P 1'
#
loop_
_entity.id
_entity.type
_entity.pdbx_description
1 polymer ?
#
loop_
_entity_poly.entity_id
_entity_poly.type
_entity_poly.pdbx_seq_one_letter_code
_entity_poly.pdbx_strand_id
1 'polypeptide(L)'
;MSALPASNGIRRALRHIERHFTDAIYLEDLAALAGLSVCRFVTVFRRQVGLTPHRFICHRRIGYAKGLLRDGVPMALAASEAGFFDQSHFSRHFKNICGITPGRYLREVGEATRRRGEIGTCLQTAA
;
A
#
# COMPACT_ATOMS: atom_id res chain seq x y z
N MET A 1 -7.11 -9.64 -18.31
CA MET A 1 -5.81 -8.92 -18.33
C MET A 1 -4.72 -9.94 -18.12
N SER A 2 -4.11 -10.41 -19.21
CA SER A 2 -3.08 -11.45 -19.18
C SER A 2 -1.81 -10.92 -18.51
N ALA A 3 -1.45 -11.55 -17.39
CA ALA A 3 -0.15 -11.34 -16.77
C ALA A 3 0.91 -11.88 -17.73
N LEU A 4 1.72 -11.00 -18.33
CA LEU A 4 2.99 -11.45 -18.89
C LEU A 4 3.73 -12.19 -17.76
N PRO A 5 4.20 -13.42 -17.98
CA PRO A 5 4.85 -14.17 -16.91
C PRO A 5 6.11 -13.40 -16.51
N ALA A 6 6.04 -12.73 -15.35
CA ALA A 6 7.21 -12.05 -14.80
C ALA A 6 8.35 -13.07 -14.67
N SER A 7 9.56 -12.66 -15.02
CA SER A 7 10.72 -13.55 -14.94
C SER A 7 10.89 -14.06 -13.51
N ASN A 8 11.51 -15.23 -13.35
CA ASN A 8 11.71 -15.83 -12.02
C ASN A 8 12.39 -14.83 -11.04
N GLY A 9 13.39 -14.09 -11.52
CA GLY A 9 14.05 -13.02 -10.77
C GLY A 9 13.09 -11.91 -10.31
N ILE A 10 12.22 -11.40 -11.20
CA ILE A 10 11.22 -10.39 -10.82
C ILE A 10 10.19 -10.96 -9.84
N ARG A 11 9.77 -12.23 -10.01
CA ARG A 11 8.89 -12.90 -9.04
C ARG A 11 9.52 -13.03 -7.65
N ARG A 12 10.83 -13.31 -7.57
CA ARG A 12 11.57 -13.35 -6.29
C ARG A 12 11.61 -11.96 -5.65
N ALA A 13 11.94 -10.93 -6.42
CA ALA A 13 11.96 -9.55 -5.93
C ALA A 13 10.57 -9.10 -5.45
N LEU A 14 9.50 -9.38 -6.21
CA LEU A 14 8.13 -9.09 -5.78
C LEU A 14 7.79 -9.79 -4.46
N ARG A 15 8.09 -11.08 -4.33
CA ARG A 15 7.85 -11.82 -3.08
C ARG A 15 8.61 -11.23 -1.89
N HIS A 16 9.84 -10.75 -2.12
CA HIS A 16 10.60 -10.08 -1.07
C HIS A 16 9.93 -8.76 -0.67
N ILE A 17 9.52 -7.93 -1.63
CA ILE A 17 8.77 -6.69 -1.35
C ILE A 17 7.49 -6.99 -0.57
N GLU A 18 6.72 -7.99 -0.99
CA GLU A 18 5.45 -8.37 -0.33
C GLU A 18 5.62 -8.75 1.14
N ARG A 19 6.79 -9.29 1.53
CA ARG A 19 7.09 -9.70 2.91
C ARG A 19 7.68 -8.58 3.77
N HIS A 20 8.32 -7.61 3.14
CA HIS A 20 9.17 -6.62 3.83
C HIS A 20 8.80 -5.17 3.49
N PHE A 21 7.64 -4.92 2.85
CA PHE A 21 7.30 -3.57 2.40
C PHE A 21 7.18 -2.56 3.54
N THR A 22 6.96 -2.99 4.79
CA THR A 22 6.98 -2.14 5.99
C THR A 22 8.39 -1.79 6.46
N ASP A 23 9.38 -2.58 6.05
CA ASP A 23 10.79 -2.44 6.45
C ASP A 23 11.58 -1.60 5.45
N ALA A 24 12.84 -1.32 5.76
CA ALA A 24 13.79 -0.77 4.80
C ALA A 24 14.09 -1.83 3.72
N ILE A 25 13.88 -1.48 2.45
CA ILE A 25 14.21 -2.32 1.30
C ILE A 25 15.25 -1.60 0.45
N TYR A 26 16.38 -2.24 0.21
CA TYR A 26 17.44 -1.73 -0.65
C TYR A 26 17.29 -2.26 -2.09
N LEU A 27 17.62 -1.42 -3.06
CA LEU A 27 17.42 -1.75 -4.47
C LEU A 27 18.45 -2.79 -4.95
N GLU A 28 19.62 -2.78 -4.32
CA GLU A 28 20.73 -3.72 -4.46
C GLU A 28 20.28 -5.15 -4.14
N ASP A 29 19.56 -5.34 -3.03
CA ASP A 29 19.05 -6.65 -2.62
C ASP A 29 18.03 -7.19 -3.62
N LEU A 30 17.10 -6.33 -4.08
CA LEU A 30 16.12 -6.71 -5.08
C LEU A 30 16.77 -7.06 -6.43
N ALA A 31 17.80 -6.31 -6.81
CA ALA A 31 18.55 -6.57 -8.03
C ALA A 31 19.35 -7.88 -7.94
N ALA A 32 19.98 -8.16 -6.79
CA ALA A 32 20.68 -9.41 -6.51
C ALA A 32 19.71 -10.61 -6.53
N LEU A 33 18.53 -10.49 -5.94
CA LEU A 33 17.46 -11.49 -6.04
C LEU A 33 16.98 -11.71 -7.49
N ALA A 34 17.15 -10.74 -8.36
CA ALA A 34 16.84 -10.88 -9.78
C ALA A 34 18.03 -11.37 -10.62
N GLY A 35 19.24 -11.44 -10.06
CA GLY A 35 20.47 -11.72 -10.80
C GLY A 35 20.84 -10.60 -11.78
N LEU A 36 20.50 -9.35 -11.46
CA LEU A 36 20.68 -8.19 -12.33
C LEU A 36 21.49 -7.10 -11.64
N SER A 37 22.13 -6.24 -12.43
CA SER A 37 22.59 -4.95 -11.92
C SER A 37 21.40 -4.05 -11.57
N VAL A 38 21.58 -3.11 -10.64
CA VAL A 38 20.54 -2.19 -10.16
C VAL A 38 19.83 -1.46 -11.32
N CYS A 39 20.58 -0.87 -12.24
CA CYS A 39 20.03 -0.14 -13.39
C CYS A 39 19.20 -1.05 -14.31
N ARG A 40 19.67 -2.28 -14.54
CA ARG A 40 18.97 -3.29 -15.34
C ARG A 40 17.70 -3.75 -14.63
N PHE A 41 17.77 -3.98 -13.32
CA PHE A 41 16.65 -4.36 -12.47
C PHE A 41 15.52 -3.35 -12.54
N VAL A 42 15.78 -2.06 -12.32
CA VAL A 42 14.73 -1.01 -12.38
C VAL A 42 14.03 -1.01 -13.74
N THR A 43 14.80 -1.13 -14.82
CA THR A 43 14.26 -1.15 -16.18
C THR A 43 13.40 -2.39 -16.43
N VAL A 44 13.89 -3.58 -16.09
CA VAL A 44 13.19 -4.85 -16.29
C VAL A 44 11.94 -4.92 -15.41
N PHE A 45 12.06 -4.54 -14.14
CA PHE A 45 10.95 -4.48 -13.19
C PHE A 45 9.85 -3.56 -13.72
N ARG A 46 10.18 -2.33 -14.14
CA ARG A 46 9.18 -1.41 -14.70
C ARG A 46 8.50 -1.96 -15.96
N ARG A 47 9.26 -2.60 -16.86
CA ARG A 47 8.70 -3.21 -18.07
C ARG A 47 7.75 -4.37 -17.76
N GLN A 48 8.02 -5.17 -16.74
CA GLN A 48 7.21 -6.35 -16.41
C GLN A 48 6.06 -6.06 -15.43
N VAL A 49 6.26 -5.14 -14.49
CA VAL A 49 5.31 -4.82 -13.40
C VAL A 49 4.50 -3.55 -13.71
N GLY A 50 4.97 -2.71 -14.63
CA GLY A 50 4.33 -1.44 -15.00
C GLY A 50 4.69 -0.25 -14.09
N LEU A 51 5.28 -0.51 -12.93
CA LEU A 51 5.70 0.50 -11.94
C LEU A 51 7.20 0.39 -11.65
N THR A 52 7.83 1.48 -11.23
CA THR A 52 9.18 1.38 -10.65
C THR A 52 9.13 0.66 -9.29
N PRO A 53 10.22 0.01 -8.85
CA PRO A 53 10.26 -0.69 -7.56
C PRO A 53 9.81 0.20 -6.39
N HIS A 54 10.34 1.43 -6.30
CA HIS A 54 9.96 2.39 -5.27
C HIS A 54 8.46 2.72 -5.29
N ARG A 55 7.89 2.99 -6.48
CA ARG A 55 6.44 3.26 -6.58
C ARG A 55 5.62 2.06 -6.14
N PHE A 56 6.00 0.86 -6.55
CA PHE A 56 5.33 -0.37 -6.15
C PHE A 56 5.32 -0.53 -4.62
N ILE A 57 6.48 -0.33 -3.95
CA ILE A 57 6.58 -0.35 -2.48
C ILE A 57 5.65 0.69 -1.86
N CYS A 58 5.66 1.95 -2.34
CA CYS A 58 4.76 2.99 -1.83
C CYS A 58 3.27 2.61 -2.00
N HIS A 59 2.90 1.99 -3.13
CA HIS A 59 1.53 1.50 -3.34
C HIS A 59 1.14 0.43 -2.31
N ARG A 60 2.06 -0.51 -1.99
CA ARG A 60 1.85 -1.53 -0.96
C ARG A 60 1.69 -0.90 0.42
N ARG A 61 2.59 0.02 0.81
CA ARG A 61 2.54 0.76 2.08
C ARG A 61 1.24 1.55 2.25
N ILE A 62 0.82 2.29 1.22
CA ILE A 62 -0.45 3.04 1.27
C ILE A 62 -1.66 2.09 1.32
N GLY A 63 -1.64 0.97 0.59
CA GLY A 63 -2.69 -0.03 0.67
C GLY A 63 -2.85 -0.58 2.09
N TYR A 64 -1.74 -0.91 2.75
CA TYR A 64 -1.72 -1.37 4.13
C TYR A 64 -2.19 -0.29 5.12
N ALA A 65 -1.67 0.94 5.01
CA ALA A 65 -2.09 2.06 5.85
C ALA A 65 -3.59 2.35 5.73
N LYS A 66 -4.18 2.24 4.53
CA LYS A 66 -5.63 2.38 4.34
C LYS A 66 -6.43 1.35 5.13
N GLY A 67 -5.94 0.11 5.22
CA GLY A 67 -6.53 -0.93 6.06
C GLY A 67 -6.53 -0.51 7.52
N LEU A 68 -5.36 -0.17 8.05
CA LEU A 68 -5.21 0.30 9.45
C LEU A 68 -6.12 1.49 9.77
N LEU A 69 -6.21 2.47 8.88
CA LEU A 69 -7.09 3.63 9.07
C LEU A 69 -8.57 3.25 9.08
N ARG A 70 -8.99 2.23 8.31
CA ARG A 70 -10.36 1.70 8.36
C ARG A 70 -10.66 1.00 9.68
N ASP A 71 -9.64 0.35 10.24
CA ASP A 71 -9.73 -0.37 11.51
C ASP A 71 -9.62 0.58 12.72
N GLY A 72 -9.58 1.90 12.49
CA GLY A 72 -9.57 2.93 13.54
C GLY A 72 -8.19 3.25 14.09
N VAL A 73 -7.11 2.72 13.51
CA VAL A 73 -5.74 3.01 13.94
C VAL A 73 -5.43 4.50 13.72
N PRO A 74 -4.87 5.20 14.72
CA PRO A 74 -4.49 6.61 14.58
C PRO A 74 -3.54 6.84 13.40
N MET A 75 -3.70 7.96 12.70
CA MET A 75 -2.95 8.26 11.47
C MET A 75 -1.42 8.18 11.63
N ALA A 76 -0.88 8.70 12.73
CA ALA A 76 0.54 8.68 13.00
C ALA A 76 1.06 7.24 13.16
N LEU A 77 0.32 6.40 13.88
CA LEU A 77 0.65 4.99 14.05
C LEU A 77 0.52 4.23 12.73
N ALA A 78 -0.57 4.45 11.97
CA ALA A 78 -0.74 3.83 10.65
C ALA A 78 0.37 4.19 9.65
N ALA A 79 0.92 5.41 9.72
CA ALA A 79 2.06 5.82 8.91
C ALA A 79 3.35 5.07 9.33
N SER A 80 3.62 5.00 10.63
CA SER A 80 4.76 4.27 11.20
C SER A 80 4.73 2.78 10.87
N GLU A 81 3.60 2.11 11.14
CA GLU A 81 3.39 0.69 10.85
C GLU A 81 3.51 0.37 9.36
N ALA A 82 3.12 1.31 8.49
CA ALA A 82 3.29 1.15 7.06
C ALA A 82 4.71 1.45 6.56
N GLY A 83 5.67 1.75 7.44
CA GLY A 83 7.06 2.00 7.09
C GLY A 83 7.34 3.40 6.54
N PHE A 84 6.48 4.38 6.82
CA PHE A 84 6.78 5.79 6.50
C PHE A 84 7.60 6.43 7.62
N PHE A 85 8.67 7.13 7.23
CA PHE A 85 9.53 7.84 8.19
C PHE A 85 8.81 8.99 8.90
N ASP A 86 7.96 9.73 8.17
CA ASP A 86 7.23 10.86 8.74
C ASP A 86 5.84 11.05 8.10
N GLN A 87 5.04 11.87 8.77
CA GLN A 87 3.65 12.16 8.41
C GLN A 87 3.53 12.97 7.09
N SER A 88 4.49 13.84 6.78
CA SER A 88 4.48 14.66 5.56
C SER A 88 4.70 13.78 4.33
N HIS A 89 5.66 12.86 4.40
CA HIS A 89 5.96 11.87 3.39
C HIS A 89 4.76 10.94 3.18
N PHE A 90 4.19 10.41 4.28
CA PHE A 90 2.97 9.61 4.23
C PHE A 90 1.82 10.36 3.55
N SER A 91 1.50 11.57 4.00
CA SER A 91 0.36 12.35 3.50
C SER A 91 0.48 12.67 2.02
N ARG A 92 1.69 13.00 1.55
CA ARG A 92 1.97 13.25 0.13
C ARG A 92 1.74 12.00 -0.72
N HIS A 93 2.30 10.86 -0.32
CA HIS A 93 2.10 9.60 -1.06
C HIS A 93 0.66 9.12 -1.03
N PHE A 94 0.01 9.25 0.12
CA PHE A 94 -1.40 8.90 0.27
C PHE A 94 -2.27 9.72 -0.69
N LYS A 95 -2.09 11.04 -0.73
CA LYS A 95 -2.81 11.92 -1.66
C LYS A 95 -2.52 11.57 -3.12
N ASN A 96 -1.26 11.34 -3.47
CA ASN A 96 -0.87 11.02 -4.85
C ASN A 96 -1.46 9.68 -5.32
N ILE A 97 -1.56 8.69 -4.44
CA ILE A 97 -2.04 7.34 -4.76
C ILE A 97 -3.56 7.22 -4.64
N CYS A 98 -4.18 7.89 -3.66
CA CYS A 98 -5.61 7.78 -3.37
C CYS A 98 -6.46 8.94 -3.92
N GLY A 99 -5.86 10.02 -4.40
CA GLY A 99 -6.54 11.23 -4.88
C GLY A 99 -7.05 12.17 -3.77
N ILE A 100 -7.10 11.72 -2.52
CA ILE A 100 -7.56 12.49 -1.35
C ILE A 100 -6.57 12.41 -0.19
N THR A 101 -6.60 13.38 0.71
CA THR A 101 -5.74 13.38 1.90
C THR A 101 -6.16 12.30 2.92
N PRO A 102 -5.25 11.82 3.78
CA PRO A 102 -5.59 10.87 4.84
C PRO A 102 -6.72 11.37 5.76
N GLY A 103 -6.72 12.66 6.12
CA GLY A 103 -7.76 13.25 6.96
C GLY A 103 -9.15 13.24 6.31
N ARG A 104 -9.23 13.54 4.99
CA ARG A 104 -10.49 13.43 4.25
C ARG A 104 -10.95 11.98 4.15
N TYR A 105 -10.03 11.07 3.88
CA TYR A 105 -10.33 9.63 3.85
C TYR A 105 -10.92 9.13 5.16
N LEU A 106 -10.34 9.50 6.30
CA LEU A 106 -10.86 9.14 7.63
C LEU A 106 -12.28 9.67 7.88
N ARG A 107 -12.57 10.89 7.45
CA ARG A 107 -13.92 11.46 7.56
C ARG A 107 -14.93 10.65 6.74
N GLU A 108 -14.60 10.32 5.50
CA GLU A 108 -15.46 9.52 4.61
C GLU A 108 -15.67 8.08 5.15
N VAL A 109 -14.63 7.48 5.73
CA VAL A 109 -14.73 6.16 6.39
C VAL A 109 -15.61 6.24 7.64
N GLY A 110 -15.42 7.24 8.50
CA GLY A 110 -16.23 7.41 9.72
C GLY A 110 -17.72 7.69 9.43
N GLU A 111 -18.03 8.37 8.33
CA GLU A 111 -19.40 8.54 7.82
C GLU A 111 -20.00 7.23 7.28
N ALA A 112 -19.19 6.39 6.62
CA ALA A 112 -19.64 5.09 6.14
C ALA A 112 -19.89 4.10 7.28
N THR A 113 -19.07 4.14 8.34
CA THR A 113 -19.24 3.29 9.54
C THR A 113 -20.50 3.69 10.32
N ARG A 114 -20.77 4.99 10.50
CA ARG A 114 -22.01 5.47 11.14
C ARG A 114 -23.28 5.04 10.40
N ARG A 115 -23.32 5.22 9.07
CA ARG A 115 -24.46 4.77 8.24
C ARG A 115 -24.68 3.26 8.28
N ARG A 116 -23.63 2.45 8.42
CA ARG A 116 -23.77 0.99 8.51
C ARG A 116 -24.34 0.53 9.86
N GLY A 117 -24.06 1.26 10.93
CA GLY A 117 -24.64 1.02 12.26
C GLY A 117 -26.15 1.32 12.31
N GLU A 118 -26.61 2.31 11.56
CA GLU A 118 -28.03 2.73 11.54
C GLU A 118 -28.96 1.74 10.81
N ILE A 119 -28.44 0.95 9.86
CA ILE A 119 -29.23 -0.06 9.11
C ILE A 119 -29.42 -1.35 9.92
N GLY A 120 -28.65 -1.56 11.00
CA GLY A 120 -28.77 -2.72 11.89
C GLY A 120 -29.88 -2.65 12.94
N THR A 121 -30.44 -1.47 13.20
CA THR A 121 -31.40 -1.24 14.30
C THR A 121 -32.87 -1.37 13.88
N CYS A 122 -33.16 -1.59 12.59
CA CYS A 122 -34.54 -1.56 12.06
C CYS A 122 -35.28 -2.92 12.10
N LEU A 123 -34.76 -3.96 12.78
CA LEU A 123 -35.37 -5.29 12.81
C LEU A 123 -35.87 -5.76 14.19
N GLN A 124 -36.18 -4.84 15.10
CA GLN A 124 -36.74 -5.16 16.43
C GLN A 124 -37.91 -4.24 16.83
N THR A 125 -38.94 -4.11 15.97
CA THR A 125 -40.27 -3.69 16.42
C THR A 125 -41.39 -4.25 15.51
N ALA A 126 -41.95 -5.40 15.88
CA ALA A 126 -43.30 -5.88 15.53
C ALA A 126 -43.42 -7.28 16.18
N ALA A 127 -44.06 -7.39 17.34
CA ALA A 127 -45.48 -7.68 17.53
C ALA A 127 -45.65 -9.15 17.95
#